data_AF-A0A379GFA7-F1
#
_entry.id   AF-A0A379GFA7-F1
#
_cell.length_a   1.000
_cell.length_b   1.000
_cell.length_c   1.000
_cell.angle_alpha   90.00
_cell.angle_beta   90.00
_cell.angle_gamma   90.00
#
_symmetry.space_group_name_H-M   'P 1'
#
loop_
_entity.id
_entity.type
_entity.pdbx_description
1 polymer ?
#
loop_
_entity_poly.entity_id
_entity_poly.type
_entity_poly.pdbx_seq_one_letter_code
_entity_poly.pdbx_strand_id
1 'polypeptide(L)'
;MQYCSLALLSISVSSCHPSEQLQQQRQEVSQRVTQDGTWHRQTDQKIIEESMHREVKTDTENRTVIARETTVQATDKTTLIGTSTLMAGVIMQIAEGDFSQATQANRIIAVGQNMTVDVGQKLEEKIGGIRSSIAGAMQKITAPVVYLGNE
;
A
#
# COMPACT_ATOMS: atom_id res chain seq x y z
N MET A 1 -0.98 -44.59 16.96
CA MET A 1 -0.40 -43.68 17.96
C MET A 1 -0.71 -42.27 17.51
N GLN A 2 -1.74 -41.66 18.07
CA GLN A 2 -2.23 -40.33 17.68
C GLN A 2 -1.78 -39.34 18.74
N TYR A 3 -0.66 -38.67 18.48
CA TYR A 3 -0.14 -37.63 19.36
C TYR A 3 -0.85 -36.33 19.05
N CYS A 4 -1.90 -36.02 19.81
CA CYS A 4 -2.43 -34.67 19.90
C CYS A 4 -1.57 -33.94 20.95
N SER A 5 -0.64 -33.08 20.51
CA SER A 5 0.20 -32.32 21.44
C SER A 5 -0.62 -31.21 22.08
N LEU A 6 -1.11 -31.49 23.30
CA LEU A 6 -1.84 -30.61 24.20
C LEU A 6 -0.89 -29.58 24.84
N ALA A 7 -1.21 -28.29 24.76
CA ALA A 7 -0.68 -27.27 25.66
C ALA A 7 -1.86 -26.65 26.43
N LEU A 8 -1.90 -26.93 27.73
CA LEU A 8 -2.97 -26.58 28.69
C LEU A 8 -3.17 -25.07 28.87
N LEU A 9 -4.44 -24.62 28.91
CA LEU A 9 -4.97 -23.76 29.98
C LEU A 9 -6.53 -23.82 30.00
N SER A 10 -7.07 -24.68 30.88
CA SER A 10 -8.37 -24.58 31.58
C SER A 10 -9.66 -24.11 30.87
N ILE A 11 -9.92 -24.49 29.60
CA ILE A 11 -11.27 -24.42 28.98
C ILE A 11 -11.49 -25.70 28.13
N SER A 12 -12.69 -26.26 28.17
CA SER A 12 -13.05 -27.60 27.64
C SER A 12 -12.65 -27.82 26.17
N VAL A 13 -11.72 -28.75 25.94
CA VAL A 13 -11.17 -29.20 24.63
C VAL A 13 -12.12 -30.19 23.91
N SER A 14 -13.40 -30.20 24.27
CA SER A 14 -14.37 -31.24 23.87
C SER A 14 -14.90 -31.11 22.43
N SER A 15 -14.43 -30.15 21.63
CA SER A 15 -14.91 -29.86 20.27
C SER A 15 -13.88 -30.07 19.15
N CYS A 16 -12.66 -30.52 19.48
CA CYS A 16 -11.59 -30.76 18.50
C CYS A 16 -11.73 -32.14 17.85
N HIS A 17 -11.79 -32.21 16.51
CA HIS A 17 -11.93 -33.48 15.79
C HIS A 17 -10.59 -34.24 15.68
N PRO A 18 -10.60 -35.56 15.39
CA PRO A 18 -9.37 -36.27 15.06
C PRO A 18 -8.59 -35.60 13.91
N SER A 19 -7.28 -35.43 14.08
CA SER A 19 -6.35 -34.76 13.14
C SER A 19 -6.43 -33.23 13.09
N GLU A 20 -7.25 -32.61 13.93
CA GLU A 20 -7.27 -31.17 14.16
C GLU A 20 -6.29 -30.81 15.30
N GLN A 21 -5.72 -29.61 15.27
CA GLN A 21 -4.88 -29.07 16.35
C GLN A 21 -5.46 -27.73 16.84
N LEU A 22 -5.61 -27.58 18.16
CA LEU A 22 -6.01 -26.34 18.81
C LEU A 22 -5.08 -26.03 19.98
N GLN A 23 -4.43 -24.87 19.94
CA GLN A 23 -3.73 -24.26 21.06
C GLN A 23 -4.54 -23.04 21.51
N GLN A 24 -5.03 -23.04 22.75
CA GLN A 24 -5.96 -22.02 23.24
C GLN A 24 -5.64 -21.61 24.68
N GLN A 25 -5.62 -20.30 24.92
CA GLN A 25 -5.59 -19.74 26.28
C GLN A 25 -6.98 -19.27 26.71
N ARG A 26 -7.72 -18.60 25.82
CA ARG A 26 -9.13 -18.18 25.98
C ARG A 26 -9.80 -18.08 24.61
N GLN A 27 -11.10 -17.79 24.56
CA GLN A 27 -11.88 -17.79 23.31
C GLN A 27 -11.27 -16.88 22.22
N GLU A 28 -10.80 -15.69 22.59
CA GLU A 28 -10.25 -14.68 21.68
C GLU A 28 -8.76 -14.90 21.37
N VAL A 29 -8.09 -15.84 22.04
CA VAL A 29 -6.65 -16.10 21.91
C VAL A 29 -6.43 -17.57 21.61
N SER A 30 -6.30 -17.89 20.31
CA SER A 30 -6.13 -19.26 19.84
C SER A 30 -5.32 -19.37 18.55
N GLN A 31 -4.73 -20.55 18.36
CA GLN A 31 -4.21 -21.01 17.09
C GLN A 31 -4.82 -22.37 16.78
N ARG A 32 -5.36 -22.52 15.58
CA ARG A 32 -6.09 -23.72 15.14
C ARG A 32 -5.65 -24.13 13.75
N VAL A 33 -5.43 -25.43 13.57
CA VAL A 33 -5.28 -26.07 12.25
C VAL A 33 -6.48 -27.00 12.05
N THR A 34 -7.28 -26.74 11.02
CA THR A 34 -8.47 -27.54 10.69
C THR A 34 -8.11 -28.83 9.95
N GLN A 35 -9.08 -29.72 9.76
CA GLN A 35 -8.86 -31.01 9.08
C GLN A 35 -8.40 -30.85 7.62
N ASP A 36 -8.86 -29.82 6.92
CA ASP A 36 -8.43 -29.44 5.57
C ASP A 36 -7.08 -28.71 5.55
N GLY A 37 -6.46 -28.51 6.71
CA GLY A 37 -5.15 -27.88 6.86
C GLY A 37 -5.18 -26.36 6.90
N THR A 38 -6.36 -25.74 7.05
CA THR A 38 -6.46 -24.28 7.20
C THR A 38 -5.90 -23.84 8.54
N TRP A 39 -4.98 -22.88 8.51
CA TRP A 39 -4.40 -22.26 9.70
C TRP A 39 -5.18 -20.99 10.08
N HIS A 40 -5.69 -20.96 11.30
CA HIS A 40 -6.32 -19.78 11.91
C HIS A 40 -5.52 -19.33 13.13
N ARG A 41 -5.17 -18.05 13.17
CA ARG A 41 -4.55 -17.39 14.32
C ARG A 41 -5.39 -16.20 14.73
N GLN A 42 -5.80 -16.17 15.99
CA GLN A 42 -6.61 -15.08 16.55
C GLN A 42 -6.04 -14.64 17.90
N THR A 43 -5.99 -13.33 18.11
CA THR A 43 -5.65 -12.72 19.39
C THR A 43 -6.26 -11.32 19.48
N ASP A 44 -6.69 -10.94 20.68
CA ASP A 44 -7.04 -9.58 21.08
C ASP A 44 -5.85 -8.83 21.73
N GLN A 45 -4.67 -9.46 21.73
CA GLN A 45 -3.42 -8.91 22.25
C GLN A 45 -2.43 -8.60 21.11
N LYS A 46 -1.24 -8.16 21.50
CA LYS A 46 -0.18 -7.79 20.56
C LYS A 46 0.39 -9.02 19.85
N ILE A 47 0.58 -8.89 18.54
CA ILE A 47 1.46 -9.75 17.74
C ILE A 47 2.78 -9.00 17.51
N ILE A 48 3.90 -9.62 17.85
CA ILE A 48 5.25 -9.16 17.47
C ILE A 48 5.86 -10.24 16.60
N GLU A 49 6.35 -9.84 15.42
CA GLU A 49 7.06 -10.71 14.49
C GLU A 49 8.39 -10.05 14.19
N GLU A 50 9.49 -10.74 14.51
CA GLU A 50 10.85 -10.32 14.19
C GLU A 50 11.50 -11.47 13.42
N SER A 51 12.06 -11.18 12.26
CA SER A 51 12.77 -12.16 11.46
C SER A 51 13.89 -11.50 10.67
N MET A 52 14.95 -12.26 10.39
CA MET A 52 16.02 -11.80 9.50
C MET A 52 15.58 -11.78 8.02
N HIS A 53 14.65 -12.65 7.66
CA HIS A 53 14.12 -12.82 6.32
C HIS A 53 12.67 -13.27 6.41
N ARG A 54 11.84 -12.81 5.48
CA ARG A 54 10.44 -13.22 5.35
C ARG A 54 10.08 -13.25 3.87
N GLU A 55 9.54 -14.38 3.43
CA GLU A 55 8.92 -14.52 2.12
C GLU A 55 7.45 -14.90 2.34
N VAL A 56 6.54 -14.21 1.66
CA VAL A 56 5.10 -14.51 1.68
C VAL A 56 4.66 -14.78 0.27
N LYS A 57 4.15 -16.00 0.03
CA LYS A 57 3.58 -16.44 -1.25
C LYS A 57 2.14 -16.86 -0.98
N THR A 58 1.20 -16.22 -1.67
CA THR A 58 -0.22 -16.51 -1.56
C THR A 58 -0.89 -16.16 -2.88
N ASP A 59 -1.97 -16.85 -3.20
CA ASP A 59 -2.80 -16.54 -4.37
C ASP A 59 -3.62 -15.26 -4.13
N THR A 60 -4.00 -15.00 -2.88
CA THR A 60 -4.77 -13.82 -2.48
C THR A 60 -4.41 -13.38 -1.07
N GLU A 61 -4.24 -12.07 -0.86
CA GLU A 61 -4.06 -11.47 0.46
C GLU A 61 -5.10 -10.36 0.65
N ASN A 62 -5.86 -10.43 1.74
CA ASN A 62 -6.78 -9.37 2.16
C ASN A 62 -6.33 -8.85 3.52
N ARG A 63 -6.30 -7.53 3.69
CA ARG A 63 -5.90 -6.88 4.94
C ARG A 63 -6.90 -5.78 5.29
N THR A 64 -7.48 -5.88 6.48
CA THR A 64 -8.26 -4.79 7.08
C THR A 64 -7.49 -4.28 8.29
N VAL A 65 -7.05 -3.03 8.24
CA VAL A 65 -6.19 -2.42 9.26
C VAL A 65 -6.71 -1.02 9.56
N ILE A 66 -6.77 -0.66 10.83
CA ILE A 66 -7.22 0.68 11.26
C ILE A 66 -6.13 1.73 11.02
N ALA A 67 -4.89 1.39 11.39
CA ALA A 67 -3.71 2.24 11.17
C ALA A 67 -2.50 1.36 10.83
N ARG A 68 -1.71 1.79 9.83
CA ARG A 68 -0.47 1.13 9.42
C ARG A 68 0.63 2.16 9.27
N GLU A 69 1.75 1.91 9.92
CA GLU A 69 3.02 2.58 9.67
C GLU A 69 3.99 1.56 9.08
N THR A 70 4.84 1.98 8.15
CA THR A 70 5.86 1.12 7.55
C THR A 70 7.11 1.95 7.36
N THR A 71 8.20 1.53 8.00
CA THR A 71 9.52 2.14 7.85
C THR A 71 10.41 1.16 7.09
N VAL A 72 10.96 1.59 5.97
CA VAL A 72 11.94 0.84 5.19
C VAL A 72 13.24 1.64 5.19
N GLN A 73 14.30 1.07 5.77
CA GLN A 73 15.58 1.78 5.95
C GLN A 73 16.43 1.84 4.69
N ALA A 74 16.11 1.01 3.70
CA ALA A 74 16.82 0.91 2.43
C ALA A 74 15.79 0.93 1.29
N THR A 75 15.93 0.03 0.32
CA THR A 75 15.07 0.00 -0.86
C THR A 75 13.72 -0.66 -0.58
N ASP A 76 12.64 0.04 -0.90
CA ASP A 76 11.32 -0.54 -1.10
C ASP A 76 11.02 -0.64 -2.60
N LYS A 77 10.74 -1.85 -3.09
CA LYS A 77 10.38 -2.10 -4.49
C LYS A 77 9.08 -2.86 -4.55
N THR A 78 8.07 -2.23 -5.13
CA THR A 78 6.78 -2.85 -5.42
C THR A 78 6.59 -2.98 -6.93
N THR A 79 6.29 -4.20 -7.41
CA THR A 79 5.99 -4.47 -8.83
C THR A 79 4.57 -4.99 -8.95
N LEU A 80 3.69 -4.25 -9.63
CA LEU A 80 2.33 -4.69 -9.93
C LEU A 80 2.22 -4.99 -11.42
N ILE A 81 1.77 -6.20 -11.76
CA ILE A 81 1.47 -6.59 -13.14
C ILE A 81 0.08 -6.10 -13.55
N GLY A 82 -0.86 -6.11 -12.60
CA GLY A 82 -2.21 -5.60 -12.77
C GLY A 82 -2.36 -4.13 -12.37
N THR A 83 -3.58 -3.75 -12.03
CA THR A 83 -3.93 -2.39 -11.63
C THR A 83 -3.59 -2.11 -10.17
N SER A 84 -3.09 -0.91 -9.90
CA SER A 84 -2.98 -0.35 -8.55
C SER A 84 -4.02 0.76 -8.36
N THR A 85 -4.78 0.71 -7.26
CA THR A 85 -5.76 1.75 -6.92
C THR A 85 -5.52 2.23 -5.50
N LEU A 86 -5.43 3.54 -5.31
CA LEU A 86 -5.34 4.19 -4.00
C LEU A 86 -6.48 5.19 -3.86
N MET A 87 -7.36 4.94 -2.88
CA MET A 87 -8.38 5.88 -2.45
C MET A 87 -8.01 6.33 -1.05
N ALA A 88 -7.71 7.62 -0.89
CA ALA A 88 -7.27 8.19 0.38
C ALA A 88 -7.87 9.57 0.57
N GLY A 89 -8.12 9.96 1.83
CA GLY A 89 -8.57 11.31 2.15
C GLY A 89 -7.50 12.37 1.83
N VAL A 90 -6.22 12.04 2.04
CA VAL A 90 -5.06 12.88 1.70
C VAL A 90 -3.91 11.98 1.25
N ILE A 91 -3.13 12.45 0.27
CA ILE A 91 -1.88 11.81 -0.17
C ILE A 91 -0.77 12.87 -0.13
N MET A 92 0.34 12.57 0.54
CA MET A 92 1.56 13.36 0.50
C MET A 92 2.69 12.49 -0.05
N GLN A 93 3.39 12.99 -1.06
CA GLN A 93 4.55 12.33 -1.66
C GLN A 93 5.72 13.29 -1.58
N ILE A 94 6.74 12.90 -0.82
CA ILE A 94 7.93 13.72 -0.57
C ILE A 94 9.13 12.84 -0.90
N ALA A 95 10.00 13.34 -1.75
CA ALA A 95 11.28 12.73 -2.09
C ALA A 95 12.39 13.74 -1.84
N GLU A 96 13.46 13.30 -1.17
CA GLU A 96 14.67 14.11 -1.00
C GLU A 96 15.52 14.15 -2.28
N GLY A 97 15.48 13.05 -3.06
CA GLY A 97 16.09 12.95 -4.37
C GLY A 97 15.08 13.07 -5.51
N ASP A 98 15.39 12.42 -6.64
CA ASP A 98 14.57 12.49 -7.85
C ASP A 98 13.18 11.85 -7.67
N PHE A 99 12.17 12.54 -8.18
CA PHE A 99 10.80 12.02 -8.28
C PHE A 99 10.41 11.88 -9.76
N SER A 100 10.24 10.64 -10.23
CA SER A 100 9.89 10.34 -11.61
C SER A 100 8.57 9.60 -11.72
N GLN A 101 7.75 9.98 -12.71
CA GLN A 101 6.52 9.31 -13.09
C GLN A 101 6.52 9.15 -14.61
N ALA A 102 6.27 7.93 -15.08
CA ALA A 102 6.20 7.62 -16.50
C ALA A 102 4.99 6.74 -16.81
N THR A 103 4.30 7.02 -17.90
CA THR A 103 3.18 6.24 -18.41
C THR A 103 3.40 5.95 -19.89
N GLN A 104 3.14 4.72 -20.35
CA GLN A 104 3.18 4.40 -21.77
C GLN A 104 1.96 4.93 -22.52
N ALA A 105 0.83 5.04 -21.80
CA ALA A 105 -0.41 5.61 -22.30
C ALA A 105 -0.65 6.98 -21.64
N ASN A 106 -1.89 7.27 -21.28
CA ASN A 106 -2.30 8.59 -20.80
C ASN A 106 -2.01 8.78 -19.31
N ARG A 107 -1.63 10.01 -18.95
CA ARG A 107 -1.63 10.52 -17.57
C ARG A 107 -2.74 11.56 -17.45
N ILE A 108 -3.68 11.33 -16.54
CA ILE A 108 -4.79 12.26 -16.26
C ILE A 108 -4.60 12.83 -14.86
N ILE A 109 -4.69 14.15 -14.74
CA ILE A 109 -4.65 14.86 -13.45
C ILE A 109 -5.91 15.72 -13.41
N ALA A 110 -6.75 15.49 -12.40
CA ALA A 110 -7.96 16.27 -12.15
C ALA A 110 -7.88 16.83 -10.73
N VAL A 111 -8.04 18.15 -10.61
CA VAL A 111 -7.96 18.88 -9.34
C VAL A 111 -9.22 19.71 -9.19
N GLY A 112 -9.98 19.49 -8.11
CA GLY A 112 -11.25 20.19 -7.88
C GLY A 112 -11.09 21.62 -7.35
N GLN A 113 -9.89 21.99 -6.92
CA GLN A 113 -9.55 23.32 -6.40
C GLN A 113 -8.25 23.81 -7.07
N ASN A 114 -7.21 24.10 -6.29
CA ASN A 114 -5.98 24.70 -6.78
C ASN A 114 -4.91 23.64 -7.07
N MET A 115 -4.23 23.78 -8.22
CA MET A 115 -2.96 23.11 -8.50
C MET A 115 -1.84 24.14 -8.44
N THR A 116 -0.85 23.92 -7.57
CA THR A 116 0.34 24.77 -7.47
C THR A 116 1.56 23.97 -7.90
N VAL A 117 2.39 24.56 -8.75
CA VAL A 117 3.65 23.98 -9.22
C VAL A 117 4.73 25.00 -8.94
N ASP A 118 5.56 24.74 -7.94
CA ASP A 118 6.72 25.54 -7.60
C ASP A 118 7.98 24.81 -8.06
N VAL A 119 8.79 25.48 -8.88
CA VAL A 119 9.99 24.91 -9.51
C VAL A 119 11.12 25.89 -9.28
N GLY A 120 12.08 25.50 -8.45
CA GLY A 120 13.19 26.38 -8.06
C GLY A 120 14.18 26.69 -9.19
N GLN A 121 14.13 25.95 -10.30
CA GLN A 121 15.02 26.15 -11.45
C GLN A 121 14.22 26.12 -12.77
N LYS A 122 14.38 25.06 -13.58
CA LYS A 122 13.80 24.97 -14.92
C LYS A 122 12.60 24.03 -14.94
N LEU A 123 11.50 24.50 -15.51
CA LEU A 123 10.40 23.66 -15.98
C LEU A 123 10.55 23.48 -17.49
N GLU A 124 10.62 22.24 -17.97
CA GLU A 124 10.68 21.90 -19.39
C GLU A 124 9.55 20.94 -19.74
N GLU A 125 8.78 21.29 -20.77
CA GLU A 125 7.64 20.49 -21.23
C GLU A 125 7.77 20.25 -22.73
N LYS A 126 7.84 18.97 -23.13
CA LYS A 126 7.88 18.55 -24.54
C LYS A 126 6.54 17.96 -24.91
N ILE A 127 5.81 18.65 -25.78
CA ILE A 127 4.46 18.27 -26.19
C ILE A 127 4.49 18.03 -27.70
N GLY A 128 4.27 16.78 -28.12
CA GLY A 128 4.29 16.41 -29.54
C GLY A 128 3.05 16.89 -30.32
N GLY A 129 1.97 17.21 -29.62
CA GLY A 129 0.73 17.74 -30.19
C GLY A 129 0.45 19.16 -29.71
N ILE A 130 -0.77 19.39 -29.21
CA ILE A 130 -1.22 20.71 -28.80
C ILE A 130 -1.02 20.89 -27.28
N ARG A 131 -0.44 22.03 -26.89
CA ARG A 131 -0.56 22.56 -25.52
C ARG A 131 -1.77 23.48 -25.45
N SER A 132 -2.86 23.03 -24.83
CA SER A 132 -4.04 23.85 -24.59
C SER A 132 -4.04 24.40 -23.16
N SER A 133 -4.08 25.72 -23.03
CA SER A 133 -4.29 26.43 -21.75
C SER A 133 -5.55 27.25 -21.86
N ILE A 134 -6.63 26.82 -21.18
CA ILE A 134 -7.94 27.44 -21.26
C ILE A 134 -8.29 27.95 -19.86
N ALA A 135 -8.20 29.27 -19.67
CA ALA A 135 -8.55 29.93 -18.42
C ALA A 135 -9.92 30.61 -18.54
N GLY A 136 -10.83 30.38 -17.58
CA GLY A 136 -12.18 30.98 -17.60
C GLY A 136 -12.22 32.46 -17.23
N ALA A 137 -11.21 32.96 -16.51
CA ALA A 137 -11.14 34.36 -16.07
C ALA A 137 -9.89 35.07 -16.59
N MET A 138 -8.70 34.55 -16.26
CA MET A 138 -7.43 35.18 -16.63
C MET A 138 -6.34 34.12 -16.79
N GLN A 139 -5.53 34.29 -17.82
CA GLN A 139 -4.22 33.65 -17.91
C GLN A 139 -3.15 34.73 -17.77
N LYS A 140 -2.20 34.53 -16.86
CA LYS A 140 -1.10 35.47 -16.61
C LYS A 140 0.23 34.75 -16.80
N ILE A 141 1.06 35.30 -17.68
CA ILE A 141 2.46 34.89 -17.88
C ILE A 141 3.31 36.09 -17.49
N THR A 142 4.23 35.92 -16.54
CA THR A 142 5.08 37.00 -16.05
C THR A 142 6.51 36.50 -15.99
N ALA A 143 7.35 37.08 -16.82
CA ALA A 143 8.78 36.81 -16.87
C ALA A 143 9.50 38.08 -17.37
N PRO A 144 10.81 38.24 -17.09
CA PRO A 144 11.60 39.32 -17.68
C PRO A 144 11.58 39.29 -19.22
N VAL A 145 11.57 38.09 -19.81
CA VAL A 145 11.48 37.86 -21.25
C VAL A 145 10.50 36.73 -21.52
N VAL A 146 9.63 36.91 -22.50
CA VAL A 146 8.71 35.88 -23.01
C VAL A 146 8.88 35.81 -24.53
N TYR A 147 9.19 34.62 -25.03
CA TYR A 147 9.17 34.32 -26.46
C TYR A 147 7.85 33.59 -26.78
N LEU A 148 7.11 34.10 -27.76
CA LEU A 148 5.86 33.50 -28.23
C LEU A 148 5.91 33.41 -29.75
N GLY A 149 5.53 32.26 -30.30
CA GLY A 149 5.58 32.01 -31.74
C GLY A 149 6.95 31.51 -32.18
N ASN A 150 7.33 31.84 -33.42
CA ASN A 150 8.55 31.34 -34.02
C ASN A 150 9.74 32.26 -33.71
N GLU A 151 10.92 31.66 -33.59
CA GLU A 151 12.20 32.34 -33.82
C GLU A 151 12.47 32.47 -35.33
#